data_AF-A0A4R0ESK7-F1
#
_entry.id   AF-A0A4R0ESK7-F1
#
_cell.length_a   1.000
_cell.length_b   1.000
_cell.length_c   1.000
_cell.angle_alpha   90.00
_cell.angle_beta   90.00
_cell.angle_gamma   90.00
#
_symmetry.space_group_name_H-M   'P 1'
#
loop_
_entity.id
_entity.type
_entity.pdbx_description
1 polymer ?
#
loop_
_entity_poly.entity_id
_entity_poly.type
_entity_poly.pdbx_seq_one_letter_code
_entity_poly.pdbx_strand_id
1 'polypeptide(L)'
;MKFLKTVMIFSIGLVVSSCSFSKENNQNFDVENKNITNGAIAREKVAKCKFEQGYVDFCSDNYLKIYNNALSQKVNFAQNKVALVFDKERDTGKGIPRKVKYFIVLDPTTRKVYPLDQYVGYFVDDQLEEIASEPPVVKFSQNNNKVCFSGTIFSYQDNNINVENECYLFNSNDKNFFKKTQKDKK
;
A
#
# COMPACT_ATOMS: atom_id res chain seq x y z
N MET A 1 76.85 -2.93 6.61
CA MET A 1 75.84 -3.99 6.84
C MET A 1 75.46 -3.98 8.30
N LYS A 2 74.15 -3.79 8.56
CA LYS A 2 73.32 -4.26 9.70
C LYS A 2 73.90 -4.27 11.13
N PHE A 3 73.21 -3.93 12.21
CA PHE A 3 71.94 -3.24 12.56
C PHE A 3 71.68 -3.63 14.04
N LEU A 4 70.90 -2.83 14.77
CA LEU A 4 70.29 -3.10 16.09
C LEU A 4 71.24 -2.94 17.31
N LYS A 5 70.85 -2.34 18.44
CA LYS A 5 69.53 -2.03 19.01
C LYS A 5 69.74 -0.96 20.09
N THR A 6 69.00 0.15 20.05
CA THR A 6 68.81 1.01 21.24
C THR A 6 67.32 1.11 21.50
N VAL A 7 66.93 0.66 22.69
CA VAL A 7 65.55 0.60 23.19
C VAL A 7 65.15 2.02 23.63
N MET A 8 64.07 2.55 23.05
CA MET A 8 63.40 3.77 23.51
C MET A 8 62.08 3.36 24.16
N ILE A 9 61.97 3.60 25.46
CA ILE A 9 60.75 3.47 26.25
C ILE A 9 59.92 4.73 26.01
N PHE A 10 58.72 4.60 25.45
CA PHE A 10 57.73 5.67 25.40
C PHE A 10 56.52 5.27 26.24
N SER A 11 56.47 5.81 27.45
CA SER A 11 55.28 5.89 28.29
C SER A 11 54.48 7.12 27.87
N ILE A 12 53.32 6.92 27.23
CA ILE A 12 52.35 7.97 26.93
C ILE A 12 51.14 7.74 27.83
N GLY A 13 50.87 8.76 28.64
CA GLY A 13 49.86 8.76 29.70
C GLY A 13 48.42 8.69 29.19
N LEU A 14 47.62 7.95 29.96
CA LEU A 14 46.16 7.97 29.88
C LEU A 14 45.66 9.30 30.45
N VAL A 15 45.22 10.21 29.58
CA VAL A 15 44.46 11.39 29.99
C VAL A 15 42.99 10.97 30.08
N VAL A 16 42.50 10.81 31.31
CA VAL A 16 41.06 10.69 31.58
C VAL A 16 40.43 12.07 31.49
N SER A 17 39.79 12.37 30.36
CA SER A 17 38.94 13.56 30.22
C SER A 17 37.51 13.22 30.63
N SER A 18 37.14 13.67 31.83
CA SER A 18 35.76 13.80 32.30
C SER A 18 35.03 14.89 31.51
N CYS A 19 33.94 14.55 30.82
CA CYS A 19 32.93 15.52 30.38
C CYS A 19 31.52 14.90 30.49
N SER A 20 30.90 15.20 31.62
CA SER A 20 29.51 15.59 31.85
C SER A 20 28.44 15.24 30.79
N PHE A 21 27.46 14.42 31.21
CA PHE A 21 26.13 14.37 30.64
C PHE A 21 25.44 15.74 30.77
N SER A 22 25.10 16.37 29.64
CA SER A 22 24.16 17.50 29.63
C SER A 22 22.76 16.98 29.27
N LYS A 23 21.83 17.15 30.19
CA LYS A 23 20.39 16.91 30.02
C LYS A 23 19.78 18.25 29.61
N GLU A 24 19.52 18.45 28.33
CA GLU A 24 18.74 19.59 27.87
C GLU A 24 17.28 19.21 27.62
N ASN A 25 16.44 19.85 28.43
CA ASN A 25 15.00 19.95 28.32
C ASN A 25 14.72 21.14 27.40
N ASN A 26 13.99 20.97 26.31
CA ASN A 26 13.44 22.12 25.58
C ASN A 26 11.97 21.90 25.25
N GLN A 27 11.20 22.83 25.78
CA GLN A 27 9.77 23.01 25.67
C GLN A 27 9.33 23.29 24.23
N ASN A 28 8.06 23.00 23.96
CA ASN A 28 7.29 23.36 22.78
C ASN A 28 7.65 24.73 22.19
N PHE A 29 7.95 24.74 20.90
CA PHE A 29 7.70 25.87 20.02
C PHE A 29 6.93 25.33 18.80
N ASP A 30 5.68 25.76 18.69
CA ASP A 30 4.89 25.64 17.47
C ASP A 30 5.63 26.37 16.34
N VAL A 31 6.23 25.57 15.45
CA VAL A 31 6.55 26.01 14.10
C VAL A 31 5.94 24.96 13.18
N GLU A 32 5.03 25.42 12.34
CA GLU A 32 4.35 24.74 11.25
C GLU A 32 5.38 24.29 10.19
N ASN A 33 6.29 23.41 10.58
CA ASN A 33 7.13 22.66 9.67
C ASN A 33 6.30 21.44 9.28
N LYS A 34 5.68 21.53 8.10
CA LYS A 34 5.19 20.38 7.36
C LYS A 34 6.40 19.50 7.03
N ASN A 35 6.87 18.76 8.03
CA ASN A 35 7.85 17.71 7.89
C ASN A 35 7.27 16.79 6.83
N ILE A 36 7.82 16.86 5.61
CA ILE A 36 7.74 15.76 4.66
C ILE A 36 8.44 14.63 5.39
N THR A 37 7.67 13.86 6.16
CA THR A 37 8.18 12.74 6.92
C THR A 37 8.78 11.81 5.90
N ASN A 38 10.11 11.78 5.77
CA ASN A 38 10.82 10.86 4.90
C ASN A 38 10.68 9.39 5.35
N GLY A 39 9.88 9.13 6.39
CA GLY A 39 9.64 7.82 6.99
C GLY A 39 8.74 6.90 6.17
N ALA A 40 9.07 5.62 6.17
CA ALA A 40 8.33 4.57 5.49
C ALA A 40 6.81 4.60 5.79
N ILE A 41 6.00 4.11 4.84
CA ILE A 41 4.59 3.78 5.08
C ILE A 41 4.55 2.68 6.13
N ALA A 42 4.02 3.03 7.30
CA ALA A 42 3.73 2.13 8.40
C ALA A 42 2.23 1.82 8.48
N ARG A 43 1.87 0.86 9.34
CA ARG A 43 0.51 0.31 9.47
C ARG A 43 -0.57 1.39 9.64
N GLU A 44 -0.31 2.41 10.45
CA GLU A 44 -1.22 3.52 10.75
C GLU A 44 -1.53 4.42 9.55
N LYS A 45 -0.75 4.30 8.46
CA LYS A 45 -0.99 5.03 7.21
C LYS A 45 -1.94 4.28 6.27
N VAL A 46 -2.26 3.03 6.55
CA VAL A 46 -3.21 2.24 5.77
C VAL A 46 -4.62 2.47 6.33
N ALA A 47 -5.51 3.01 5.50
CA ALA A 47 -6.83 3.46 5.94
C ALA A 47 -7.70 2.34 6.53
N LYS A 48 -7.52 1.10 6.05
CA LYS A 48 -8.15 -0.10 6.59
C LYS A 48 -7.28 -1.32 6.32
N CYS A 49 -6.88 -2.03 7.37
CA CYS A 49 -6.01 -3.21 7.25
C CYS A 49 -6.74 -4.45 6.75
N LYS A 50 -7.96 -4.68 7.23
CA LYS A 50 -8.78 -5.86 6.92
C LYS A 50 -10.23 -5.42 6.73
N PHE A 51 -10.89 -6.00 5.73
CA PHE A 51 -12.34 -5.91 5.55
C PHE A 51 -13.03 -7.11 6.19
N GLU A 52 -14.36 -7.10 6.24
CA GLU A 52 -15.14 -8.08 7.01
C GLU A 52 -14.94 -9.53 6.51
N GLN A 53 -14.62 -9.72 5.23
CA GLN A 53 -14.24 -11.02 4.67
C GLN A 53 -12.74 -11.38 4.85
N GLY A 54 -11.91 -10.49 5.36
CA GLY A 54 -10.59 -10.77 5.94
C GLY A 54 -9.53 -11.55 5.12
N TYR A 55 -9.72 -11.80 3.82
CA TYR A 55 -8.79 -12.64 3.03
C TYR A 55 -7.41 -12.01 2.82
N VAL A 56 -7.30 -10.68 2.99
CA VAL A 56 -6.06 -9.93 2.82
C VAL A 56 -5.85 -9.02 4.03
N ASP A 57 -4.65 -9.08 4.62
CA ASP A 57 -4.15 -8.07 5.55
C ASP A 57 -3.29 -7.06 4.78
N PHE A 58 -3.90 -5.94 4.40
CA PHE A 58 -3.24 -4.83 3.70
C PHE A 58 -2.15 -4.15 4.55
N CYS A 59 -2.09 -4.44 5.85
CA CYS A 59 -1.08 -3.93 6.76
C CYS A 59 0.02 -4.95 7.08
N SER A 60 0.05 -6.11 6.42
CA SER A 60 1.15 -7.05 6.59
C SER A 60 2.45 -6.51 6.00
N ASP A 61 3.59 -6.95 6.55
CA ASP A 61 4.92 -6.47 6.17
C ASP A 61 5.18 -6.59 4.66
N ASN A 62 4.63 -7.62 4.01
CA ASN A 62 4.75 -7.80 2.57
C ASN A 62 4.09 -6.65 1.80
N TYR A 63 2.87 -6.28 2.16
CA TYR A 63 2.18 -5.15 1.52
C TYR A 63 2.80 -3.81 1.88
N LEU A 64 3.25 -3.62 3.12
CA LEU A 64 3.97 -2.39 3.50
C LEU A 64 5.25 -2.21 2.68
N LYS A 65 6.03 -3.28 2.43
CA LYS A 65 7.20 -3.23 1.54
C LYS A 65 6.82 -2.83 0.11
N ILE A 66 5.76 -3.42 -0.43
CA ILE A 66 5.24 -3.09 -1.75
C ILE A 66 4.87 -1.59 -1.85
N TYR A 67 4.16 -1.05 -0.85
CA TYR A 67 3.76 0.35 -0.86
C TYR A 67 4.96 1.30 -0.76
N ASN A 68 5.94 0.96 0.08
CA ASN A 68 7.16 1.75 0.20
C ASN A 68 7.97 1.78 -1.11
N ASN A 69 8.05 0.64 -1.81
CA ASN A 69 8.67 0.58 -3.14
C ASN A 69 7.87 1.37 -4.18
N ALA A 70 6.55 1.51 -4.00
CA ALA A 70 5.69 2.26 -4.89
C ALA A 70 5.77 3.79 -4.70
N LEU A 71 6.38 4.29 -3.60
CA LEU A 71 6.51 5.73 -3.34
C LEU A 71 7.32 6.46 -4.42
N SER A 72 8.28 5.78 -5.05
CA SER A 72 9.10 6.34 -6.13
C SER A 72 8.53 6.10 -7.52
N GLN A 73 7.38 5.42 -7.64
CA GLN A 73 6.76 5.16 -8.95
C GLN A 73 6.15 6.44 -9.52
N LYS A 74 6.13 6.52 -10.85
CA LYS A 74 5.42 7.58 -11.56
C LYS A 74 3.93 7.49 -11.21
N VAL A 75 3.33 8.64 -10.88
CA VAL A 75 1.89 8.77 -10.68
C VAL A 75 1.15 8.16 -11.86
N ASN A 76 0.10 7.39 -11.62
CA ASN A 76 -0.69 6.69 -12.64
C ASN A 76 -2.20 6.76 -12.36
N PHE A 77 -2.60 7.48 -11.31
CA PHE A 77 -3.97 7.69 -10.90
C PHE A 77 -4.23 9.16 -10.57
N ALA A 78 -5.50 9.56 -10.58
CA ALA A 78 -5.89 10.95 -10.42
C ALA A 78 -5.33 11.62 -9.16
N GLN A 79 -5.21 12.95 -9.24
CA GLN A 79 -4.78 13.82 -8.15
C GLN A 79 -3.37 13.44 -7.62
N ASN A 80 -2.45 13.16 -8.55
CA ASN A 80 -1.05 12.81 -8.27
C ASN A 80 -0.87 11.58 -7.37
N LYS A 81 -1.69 10.55 -7.58
CA LYS A 81 -1.67 9.31 -6.80
C LYS A 81 -1.12 8.15 -7.61
N VAL A 82 -0.72 7.09 -6.91
CA VAL A 82 -0.29 5.82 -7.47
C VAL A 82 -1.36 4.78 -7.19
N ALA A 83 -1.97 4.22 -8.22
CA ALA A 83 -2.79 3.04 -8.16
C ALA A 83 -1.94 1.78 -8.33
N LEU A 84 -2.20 0.79 -7.48
CA LEU A 84 -1.57 -0.51 -7.51
C LEU A 84 -2.62 -1.61 -7.68
N VAL A 85 -2.32 -2.60 -8.50
CA VAL A 85 -3.14 -3.80 -8.70
C VAL A 85 -2.33 -5.02 -8.28
N PHE A 86 -2.91 -5.87 -7.44
CA PHE A 86 -2.25 -7.08 -6.95
C PHE A 86 -3.03 -8.32 -7.29
N ASP A 87 -2.34 -9.30 -7.84
CA ASP A 87 -2.88 -10.65 -8.02
C ASP A 87 -2.77 -11.45 -6.73
N LYS A 88 -3.83 -12.17 -6.40
CA LYS A 88 -3.88 -13.09 -5.27
C LYS A 88 -4.71 -14.31 -5.65
N GLU A 89 -4.34 -15.43 -5.07
CA GLU A 89 -5.19 -16.61 -5.06
C GLU A 89 -6.09 -16.53 -3.82
N ARG A 90 -7.39 -16.48 -4.05
CA ARG A 90 -8.40 -16.53 -3.00
C ARG A 90 -8.74 -18.00 -2.77
N ASP A 91 -8.26 -18.52 -1.66
CA ASP A 91 -8.67 -19.80 -1.12
C ASP A 91 -9.57 -19.56 0.10
N THR A 92 -10.83 -20.00 0.01
CA THR A 92 -11.83 -19.90 1.09
C THR A 92 -11.89 -21.17 1.94
N GLY A 93 -11.04 -22.16 1.67
CA GLY A 93 -11.13 -23.51 2.21
C GLY A 93 -12.34 -24.30 1.68
N LYS A 94 -13.09 -23.74 0.74
CA LYS A 94 -14.28 -24.35 0.11
C LYS A 94 -14.32 -24.07 -1.38
N GLY A 95 -14.39 -25.12 -2.19
CA GLY A 95 -14.37 -24.99 -3.64
C GLY A 95 -12.96 -24.76 -4.19
N ILE A 96 -12.88 -24.40 -5.47
CA ILE A 96 -11.62 -24.22 -6.19
C ILE A 96 -11.05 -22.83 -5.88
N PRO A 97 -9.77 -22.72 -5.50
CA PRO A 97 -9.10 -21.43 -5.34
C PRO A 97 -9.23 -20.56 -6.61
N ARG A 98 -9.48 -19.26 -6.42
CA ARG A 98 -9.77 -18.33 -7.52
C ARG A 98 -8.72 -17.25 -7.66
N LYS A 99 -8.32 -16.93 -8.88
CA LYS A 99 -7.38 -15.82 -9.14
C LYS A 99 -8.13 -14.50 -9.14
N VAL A 100 -7.76 -13.61 -8.22
CA VAL A 100 -8.42 -12.32 -8.02
C VAL A 100 -7.44 -11.16 -8.04
N LYS A 101 -7.92 -9.98 -8.42
CA LYS A 101 -7.20 -8.71 -8.43
C LYS A 101 -7.74 -7.77 -7.37
N TYR A 102 -6.85 -7.24 -6.54
CA TYR A 102 -7.12 -6.17 -5.57
C TYR A 102 -6.64 -4.83 -6.10
N PHE A 103 -7.34 -3.75 -5.76
CA PHE A 103 -6.99 -2.38 -6.15
C PHE A 103 -6.72 -1.51 -4.93
N ILE A 104 -5.67 -0.70 -4.99
CA ILE A 104 -5.27 0.20 -3.91
C ILE A 104 -4.85 1.54 -4.51
N VAL A 105 -5.19 2.63 -3.83
CA VAL A 105 -4.66 3.97 -4.12
C VAL A 105 -3.66 4.35 -3.04
N LEU A 106 -2.47 4.78 -3.45
CA LEU A 106 -1.40 5.31 -2.61
C LEU A 106 -1.24 6.81 -2.90
N ASP A 107 -1.25 7.61 -1.85
CA ASP A 107 -0.87 9.02 -1.89
C ASP A 107 0.61 9.16 -1.51
N PRO A 108 1.52 9.45 -2.46
CA PRO A 108 2.94 9.56 -2.18
C PRO A 108 3.29 10.78 -1.29
N THR A 109 2.44 11.81 -1.26
CA THR A 109 2.67 13.02 -0.45
C THR A 109 2.36 12.77 1.01
N THR A 110 1.16 12.23 1.29
CA THR A 110 0.72 11.96 2.67
C THR A 110 1.14 10.58 3.18
N ARG A 111 1.66 9.74 2.29
CA ARG A 111 1.99 8.33 2.50
C ARG A 111 0.79 7.46 2.91
N LYS A 112 -0.43 7.96 2.70
CA LYS A 112 -1.66 7.22 3.01
C LYS A 112 -1.99 6.20 1.93
N VAL A 113 -2.48 5.05 2.36
CA VAL A 113 -2.89 3.94 1.50
C VAL A 113 -4.38 3.70 1.67
N TYR A 114 -5.11 3.60 0.57
CA TYR A 114 -6.55 3.44 0.49
C TYR A 114 -6.88 2.17 -0.29
N PRO A 115 -7.02 1.01 0.39
CA PRO A 115 -7.48 -0.21 -0.24
C PRO A 115 -8.96 -0.10 -0.64
N LEU A 116 -9.32 -0.65 -1.80
CA LEU A 116 -10.71 -0.91 -2.17
C LEU A 116 -11.15 -2.25 -1.57
N ASP A 117 -12.34 -2.29 -0.99
CA ASP A 117 -12.91 -3.50 -0.38
C ASP A 117 -13.20 -4.58 -1.44
N GLN A 118 -13.81 -4.16 -2.55
CA GLN A 118 -14.13 -5.05 -3.65
C GLN A 118 -12.87 -5.47 -4.41
N TYR A 119 -12.89 -6.72 -4.85
CA TYR A 119 -11.87 -7.32 -5.70
C TYR A 119 -12.55 -8.10 -6.82
N VAL A 120 -11.84 -8.31 -7.93
CA VAL A 120 -12.42 -8.89 -9.14
C VAL A 120 -11.67 -10.14 -9.56
N GLY A 121 -12.41 -11.21 -9.84
CA GLY A 121 -11.92 -12.44 -10.44
C GLY A 121 -12.41 -12.60 -11.88
N TYR A 122 -12.08 -13.75 -12.47
CA TYR A 122 -12.43 -14.08 -13.84
C TYR A 122 -13.95 -14.01 -14.08
N PHE A 123 -14.32 -13.86 -15.35
CA PHE A 123 -15.67 -14.20 -15.76
C PHE A 123 -15.89 -15.70 -15.53
N VAL A 124 -17.14 -16.07 -15.32
CA VAL A 124 -17.54 -17.45 -15.05
C VAL A 124 -18.64 -17.90 -16.00
N ASP A 125 -18.75 -19.20 -16.22
CA ASP A 125 -19.83 -19.78 -17.01
C ASP A 125 -21.12 -19.99 -16.18
N ASP A 126 -22.12 -20.63 -16.78
CA ASP A 126 -23.39 -20.94 -16.14
C ASP A 126 -23.26 -21.93 -14.95
N GLN A 127 -22.12 -22.63 -14.85
CA GLN A 127 -21.77 -23.52 -13.74
C GLN A 127 -20.92 -22.80 -12.67
N LEU A 128 -20.67 -21.49 -12.84
CA LEU A 128 -19.83 -20.66 -11.98
C LEU A 128 -18.35 -21.05 -12.00
N GLU A 129 -17.88 -21.74 -13.05
CA GLU A 129 -16.48 -22.06 -13.28
C GLU A 129 -15.75 -20.91 -13.99
N GLU A 130 -14.48 -20.66 -13.66
CA GLU A 130 -13.70 -19.57 -14.27
C GLU A 130 -13.46 -19.82 -15.76
N ILE A 131 -13.83 -18.87 -16.62
CA ILE A 131 -13.54 -18.89 -18.04
C ILE A 131 -12.11 -18.36 -18.24
N ALA A 132 -11.14 -19.26 -18.40
CA ALA A 132 -9.72 -18.89 -18.47
C ALA A 132 -9.36 -17.88 -19.59
N SER A 133 -10.13 -17.86 -20.68
CA SER A 133 -9.98 -16.89 -21.78
C SER A 133 -10.54 -15.50 -21.47
N GLU A 134 -11.26 -15.34 -20.35
CA GLU A 134 -11.92 -14.10 -19.94
C GLU A 134 -11.42 -13.63 -18.55
N PRO A 135 -10.18 -13.11 -18.47
CA PRO A 135 -9.60 -12.66 -17.20
C PRO A 135 -10.26 -11.38 -16.66
N PRO A 136 -10.12 -11.12 -15.35
CA PRO A 136 -10.60 -9.87 -14.75
C PRO A 136 -9.88 -8.67 -15.34
N VAL A 137 -10.63 -7.61 -15.60
CA VAL A 137 -10.11 -6.34 -16.11
C VAL A 137 -10.25 -5.25 -15.05
N VAL A 138 -9.16 -4.52 -14.80
CA VAL A 138 -9.12 -3.36 -13.90
C VAL A 138 -8.70 -2.13 -14.72
N LYS A 139 -9.63 -1.20 -14.94
CA LYS A 139 -9.40 0.03 -15.72
C LYS A 139 -9.36 1.25 -14.81
N PHE A 140 -8.31 2.05 -14.91
CA PHE A 140 -8.14 3.33 -14.22
C PHE A 140 -7.20 4.21 -15.04
N SER A 141 -7.11 5.50 -14.68
CA SER A 141 -6.22 6.43 -15.38
C SER A 141 -5.77 7.58 -14.48
N GLN A 142 -4.80 8.36 -14.95
CA GLN A 142 -4.42 9.63 -14.31
C GLN A 142 -5.48 10.72 -14.46
N ASN A 143 -6.34 10.62 -15.47
CA ASN A 143 -7.25 11.70 -15.86
C ASN A 143 -8.62 11.60 -15.19
N ASN A 144 -8.92 10.49 -14.50
CA ASN A 144 -10.14 10.33 -13.73
C ASN A 144 -9.84 9.64 -12.40
N ASN A 145 -10.62 9.99 -11.37
CA ASN A 145 -10.53 9.38 -10.04
C ASN A 145 -11.43 8.13 -9.95
N LYS A 146 -11.55 7.38 -11.05
CA LYS A 146 -12.45 6.23 -11.14
C LYS A 146 -11.64 4.97 -11.42
N VAL A 147 -11.98 3.88 -10.74
CA VAL A 147 -11.54 2.53 -11.10
C VAL A 147 -12.76 1.72 -11.52
N CYS A 148 -12.66 0.95 -12.59
CA CYS A 148 -13.72 0.09 -13.09
C CYS A 148 -13.25 -1.34 -13.19
N PHE A 149 -14.09 -2.26 -12.75
CA PHE A 149 -13.88 -3.69 -12.81
C PHE A 149 -14.79 -4.32 -13.87
N SER A 150 -14.24 -5.29 -14.60
CA SER A 150 -15.02 -6.23 -15.39
C SER A 150 -14.62 -7.66 -15.02
N GLY A 151 -15.60 -8.52 -14.81
CA GLY A 151 -15.44 -9.89 -14.31
C GLY A 151 -16.39 -10.19 -13.16
N THR A 152 -16.08 -11.21 -12.36
CA THR A 152 -16.85 -11.52 -11.15
C THR A 152 -16.36 -10.66 -10.00
N ILE A 153 -17.20 -9.78 -9.47
CA ILE A 153 -16.87 -8.87 -8.38
C ILE A 153 -17.31 -9.49 -7.07
N PHE A 154 -16.39 -9.55 -6.12
CA PHE A 154 -16.63 -10.09 -4.79
C PHE A 154 -16.69 -8.95 -3.78
N SER A 155 -17.67 -9.03 -2.87
CA SER A 155 -17.79 -8.14 -1.71
C SER A 155 -18.32 -8.90 -0.50
N TYR A 156 -18.37 -8.27 0.68
CA TYR A 156 -18.86 -8.94 1.90
C TYR A 156 -20.32 -9.38 1.80
N GLN A 157 -21.19 -8.56 1.21
CA GLN A 157 -22.64 -8.80 1.21
C GLN A 157 -23.16 -9.38 -0.09
N ASP A 158 -22.44 -9.18 -1.20
CA ASP A 158 -22.94 -9.52 -2.51
C ASP A 158 -21.81 -9.81 -3.50
N ASN A 159 -22.02 -10.80 -4.35
CA ASN A 159 -21.14 -11.09 -5.48
C ASN A 159 -21.89 -10.72 -6.75
N ASN A 160 -21.35 -9.80 -7.52
CA ASN A 160 -21.89 -9.48 -8.83
C ASN A 160 -21.14 -10.32 -9.87
N ILE A 161 -21.85 -11.24 -10.52
CA ILE A 161 -21.28 -12.18 -11.49
C ILE A 161 -21.21 -11.52 -12.87
N ASN A 162 -20.13 -11.79 -13.61
CA ASN A 162 -19.95 -11.37 -15.01
C ASN A 162 -20.30 -9.90 -15.27
N VAL A 163 -19.86 -9.02 -14.38
CA VAL A 163 -20.19 -7.61 -14.48
C VAL A 163 -19.33 -6.97 -15.54
N GLU A 164 -19.95 -6.19 -16.40
CA GLU A 164 -19.23 -5.30 -17.29
C GLU A 164 -19.15 -3.89 -16.69
N ASN A 165 -17.92 -3.43 -16.46
CA ASN A 165 -17.60 -2.03 -16.18
C ASN A 165 -18.30 -1.44 -14.94
N GLU A 166 -18.27 -2.17 -13.82
CA GLU A 166 -18.70 -1.65 -12.53
C GLU A 166 -17.63 -0.74 -11.94
N CYS A 167 -17.98 0.51 -11.66
CA CYS A 167 -17.00 1.52 -11.30
C CYS A 167 -17.16 2.08 -9.88
N TYR A 168 -16.03 2.52 -9.34
CA TYR A 168 -15.88 3.10 -8.02
C TYR A 168 -15.18 4.46 -8.13
N LEU A 169 -15.82 5.50 -7.62
CA LEU A 169 -15.27 6.84 -7.54
C LEU A 169 -14.43 6.97 -6.26
N PHE A 170 -13.18 7.39 -6.42
CA PHE A 170 -12.25 7.62 -5.32
C PHE A 170 -12.28 9.07 -4.83
N ASN A 171 -12.37 9.24 -3.52
CA ASN A 171 -12.24 10.53 -2.84
C ASN A 171 -11.62 10.36 -1.45
N SER A 172 -10.42 10.88 -1.24
CA SER A 172 -9.69 10.77 0.03
C SER A 172 -10.35 11.55 1.19
N ASN A 173 -11.26 12.47 0.90
CA ASN A 173 -11.95 13.28 1.90
C ASN A 173 -13.25 12.64 2.37
N ASP A 174 -13.74 11.60 1.69
CA ASP A 174 -14.94 10.88 2.08
C ASP A 174 -14.64 9.85 3.17
N LYS A 175 -15.59 9.63 4.07
CA LYS A 175 -15.53 8.55 5.07
C LYS A 175 -15.37 7.17 4.41
N ASN A 176 -16.08 6.97 3.31
CA ASN A 176 -15.94 5.83 2.42
C ASN A 176 -15.18 6.29 1.18
N PHE A 177 -13.87 6.02 1.16
CA PHE A 177 -12.96 6.52 0.12
C PHE A 177 -13.33 6.10 -1.30
N PHE A 178 -14.09 5.01 -1.43
CA PHE A 178 -14.60 4.52 -2.70
C PHE A 178 -16.13 4.44 -2.63
N LYS A 179 -16.79 5.06 -3.62
CA LYS A 179 -18.24 5.00 -3.78
C LYS A 179 -18.56 4.35 -5.11
N LYS A 180 -19.36 3.28 -5.10
CA LYS A 180 -19.87 2.64 -6.31
C LYS A 180 -20.69 3.67 -7.11
N THR A 181 -20.35 3.87 -8.38
CA THR A 181 -21.14 4.71 -9.27
C THR A 181 -22.37 3.91 -9.72
N GLN A 182 -23.54 4.54 -9.73
CA GLN A 182 -24.70 3.92 -10.37
C GLN A 182 -24.39 3.73 -11.86
N LYS A 183 -24.81 2.61 -12.46
CA LYS A 183 -24.75 2.48 -13.93
C LYS A 183 -25.58 3.63 -14.51
N ASP A 184 -24.99 4.42 -15.38
CA ASP A 184 -25.77 5.34 -16.21
C ASP A 184 -26.84 4.49 -16.89
N LYS A 185 -28.12 4.77 -16.61
CA LYS A 185 -29.22 4.19 -17.38
C LYS A 185 -29.05 4.71 -18.80
N LYS A 186 -28.46 3.91 -19.67
CA LYS A 186 -28.55 4.12 -21.11
C LYS A 186 -29.95 3.77 -21.59
#